data_AF-A0A1R0X0R5-F1
#
_entry.id   AF-A0A1R0X0R5-F1
#
_cell.length_a   1.000
_cell.length_b   1.000
_cell.length_c   1.000
_cell.angle_alpha   90.00
_cell.angle_beta   90.00
_cell.angle_gamma   90.00
#
_symmetry.space_group_name_H-M   'P 1'
#
loop_
_entity.id
_entity.type
_entity.pdbx_description
1 polymer ?
#
loop_
_entity_poly.entity_id
_entity_poly.type
_entity_poly.pdbx_seq_one_letter_code
_entity_poly.pdbx_strand_id
1 'polypeptide(L)'
;MEHYEFTENQIKVAVTERLKHYNGTATDVWDYLEKEGFLFHGVIRDWSGVFYHGFYYVFHHFLNDDQPQEDCIPPDSGITWDKLFKRDTVAGKLFSFMESNKFRIFIPEQAAIDAFLDGDMDSSLQSPKHKFQIYCFQDRCSLLVELYLQQTIPPYGAHYESIQYPEDRCQLIFDLDVLITDTKKNKRTLPEGESLDVLEKVDEDLLAATRERVKKIYDEHTLIGLLHSGGIDSRLTLQLMLEHALKNPDPTKKIWVISADTLVENPGVLKIIHELRDTLRANFPWIEYHIVEPKEDETLMVCLIGRGYQSPSVNFKYCVRRLKINPARVFLENVFVTEGSEETCLVLGSRDNESGTRKRSLTKFFGDDFYGSHPVSSIRTASPIRDWTRQEVVTYLTYHRAPWRKGARNTELLSFYSGAAGTECPLGAAVVNDNDAIMACGKNSRMGCYLCTLGNDKSMGNLIKGTHPEYEKYYRFRSIVKNIAQDIRYGGIVGMQRKGGSAASMLPAKIGRGIGDLTIDCRTHILQAMKRLQIEWRESEILTAYHMVQQRESVEGFPVTQRFRDAIYALLNLKRSGFQRLLCNPVFDPYGTGIDQFTSEDAAIIQRIMADKKSKLSSLK
;
A
#
# COMPACT_ATOMS: atom_id res chain seq x y z
N MET A 1 -25.06 13.52 15.14
CA MET A 1 -25.13 12.11 15.63
C MET A 1 -26.03 11.20 14.80
N GLU A 2 -26.87 11.67 13.87
CA GLU A 2 -27.76 10.80 13.05
C GLU A 2 -27.06 10.03 11.90
N HIS A 3 -25.76 10.24 11.68
CA HIS A 3 -25.03 9.67 10.54
C HIS A 3 -24.39 8.30 10.79
N TYR A 4 -24.42 7.80 12.03
CA TYR A 4 -23.69 6.58 12.42
C TYR A 4 -24.55 5.62 13.22
N GLU A 5 -24.44 4.34 12.86
CA GLU A 5 -24.98 3.24 13.64
C GLU A 5 -23.81 2.49 14.30
N PHE A 6 -23.78 2.47 15.64
CA PHE A 6 -22.80 1.67 16.37
C PHE A 6 -23.21 0.20 16.35
N THR A 7 -22.29 -0.67 15.96
CA THR A 7 -22.52 -2.10 15.81
C THR A 7 -21.44 -2.93 16.48
N GLU A 8 -21.82 -4.04 17.09
CA GLU A 8 -20.84 -5.00 17.59
C GLU A 8 -20.07 -5.66 16.44
N ASN A 9 -18.79 -5.93 16.67
CA ASN A 9 -17.91 -6.53 15.69
C ASN A 9 -17.25 -7.81 16.19
N GLN A 10 -17.27 -8.84 15.35
CA GLN A 10 -16.65 -10.14 15.60
C GLN A 10 -15.19 -10.20 15.12
N ILE A 11 -14.62 -9.08 14.62
CA ILE A 11 -13.22 -9.06 14.21
C ILE A 11 -12.35 -9.22 15.46
N LYS A 12 -11.68 -10.36 15.52
CA LYS A 12 -10.75 -10.72 16.59
C LYS A 12 -9.48 -9.89 16.43
N VAL A 13 -9.44 -8.72 17.06
CA VAL A 13 -8.17 -8.08 17.42
C VAL A 13 -7.63 -8.86 18.62
N ALA A 14 -6.41 -9.36 18.52
CA ALA A 14 -5.77 -9.99 19.67
C ALA A 14 -5.49 -8.90 20.71
N VAL A 15 -6.13 -9.04 21.87
CA VAL A 15 -5.92 -8.19 23.03
C VAL A 15 -5.15 -9.01 24.05
N THR A 16 -4.03 -8.48 24.53
CA THR A 16 -3.21 -9.09 25.58
C THR A 16 -3.26 -8.23 26.83
N GLU A 17 -2.76 -8.76 27.94
CA GLU A 17 -2.67 -8.03 29.22
C GLU A 17 -1.33 -7.29 29.40
N ARG A 18 -0.36 -7.47 28.50
CA ARG A 18 1.02 -7.00 28.66
C ARG A 18 1.62 -6.46 27.36
N LEU A 19 2.48 -5.45 27.49
CA LEU A 19 3.38 -5.02 26.42
C LEU A 19 4.43 -6.10 26.12
N LYS A 20 4.91 -6.12 24.87
CA LYS A 20 5.99 -7.01 24.42
C LYS A 20 7.30 -6.76 25.17
N HIS A 21 7.60 -5.49 25.34
CA HIS A 21 8.81 -4.99 25.98
C HIS A 21 8.37 -3.97 27.03
N TYR A 22 8.96 -4.04 28.22
CA TYR A 22 8.88 -2.99 29.21
C TYR A 22 10.29 -2.45 29.43
N ASN A 23 10.39 -1.15 29.67
CA ASN A 23 11.57 -0.53 30.24
C ASN A 23 11.14 0.30 31.45
N GLY A 24 12.11 0.75 32.26
CA GLY A 24 11.82 1.48 33.50
C GLY A 24 10.87 2.65 33.28
N THR A 25 11.12 3.46 32.25
CA THR A 25 10.26 4.58 31.87
C THR A 25 8.81 4.17 31.58
N ALA A 26 8.59 3.12 30.77
CA ALA A 26 7.25 2.66 30.43
C ALA A 26 6.53 2.10 31.66
N THR A 27 7.26 1.42 32.55
CA THR A 27 6.75 0.96 33.84
C THR A 27 6.33 2.14 34.72
N ASP A 28 7.16 3.17 34.84
CA ASP A 28 6.84 4.37 35.64
C ASP A 28 5.56 5.07 35.14
N VAL A 29 5.37 5.15 33.81
CA VAL A 29 4.15 5.68 33.20
C VAL A 29 2.94 4.83 33.57
N TRP A 30 3.03 3.51 33.44
CA TRP A 30 1.91 2.60 33.76
C TRP A 30 1.57 2.58 35.25
N ASP A 31 2.58 2.66 36.12
CA ASP A 31 2.40 2.73 37.58
C ASP A 31 1.72 4.03 37.98
N TYR A 32 2.06 5.14 37.32
CA TYR A 32 1.33 6.39 37.48
C TYR A 32 -0.14 6.26 37.04
N LEU A 33 -0.40 5.65 35.87
CA LEU A 33 -1.77 5.47 35.36
C LEU A 33 -2.62 4.64 36.33
N GLU A 34 -2.09 3.52 36.83
CA GLU A 34 -2.78 2.69 37.82
C GLU A 34 -3.05 3.44 39.13
N LYS A 35 -2.04 4.15 39.64
CA LYS A 35 -2.15 4.93 40.89
C LYS A 35 -3.19 6.04 40.80
N GLU A 36 -3.28 6.72 39.65
CA GLU A 36 -4.27 7.78 39.40
C GLU A 36 -5.64 7.23 38.97
N GLY A 37 -5.85 5.92 38.99
CA GLY A 37 -7.16 5.30 38.79
C GLY A 37 -7.59 5.12 37.34
N PHE A 38 -6.66 5.11 36.39
CA PHE A 38 -6.99 4.74 35.00
C PHE A 38 -7.37 3.26 34.95
N LEU A 39 -8.49 2.95 34.31
CA LEU A 39 -8.94 1.59 34.07
C LEU A 39 -8.23 1.02 32.84
N PHE A 40 -7.66 -0.18 32.94
CA PHE A 40 -6.91 -0.80 31.84
C PHE A 40 -7.82 -1.71 31.00
N HIS A 41 -7.81 -1.56 29.67
CA HIS A 41 -8.67 -2.29 28.73
C HIS A 41 -7.90 -3.26 27.82
N GLY A 42 -6.59 -3.42 28.06
CA GLY A 42 -5.73 -4.36 27.35
C GLY A 42 -4.70 -3.70 26.42
N VAL A 43 -3.81 -4.53 25.90
CA VAL A 43 -2.77 -4.19 24.93
C VAL A 43 -3.13 -4.70 23.55
N ILE A 44 -3.00 -3.82 22.56
CA ILE A 44 -3.24 -4.08 21.15
C ILE A 44 -1.91 -4.21 20.41
N ARG A 45 -1.78 -5.30 19.67
CA ARG A 45 -0.56 -5.66 18.89
C ARG A 45 0.70 -5.60 19.75
N ASP A 46 0.67 -5.96 21.02
CA ASP A 46 1.83 -6.01 21.92
C ASP A 46 2.53 -4.66 22.25
N TRP A 47 2.11 -3.52 21.71
CA TRP A 47 2.79 -2.23 21.97
C TRP A 47 1.86 -1.05 22.25
N SER A 48 0.54 -1.22 22.15
CA SER A 48 -0.42 -0.13 22.37
C SER A 48 -1.33 -0.45 23.56
N GLY A 49 -1.15 0.23 24.69
CA GLY A 49 -2.01 0.06 25.88
C GLY A 49 -3.23 0.97 25.79
N VAL A 50 -4.41 0.43 26.09
CA VAL A 50 -5.68 1.18 26.11
C VAL A 50 -6.15 1.34 27.54
N PHE A 51 -6.46 2.58 27.91
CA PHE A 51 -6.87 2.97 29.25
C PHE A 51 -8.10 3.88 29.22
N TYR A 52 -8.82 3.96 30.33
CA TYR A 52 -9.99 4.80 30.48
C TYR A 52 -9.96 5.58 31.79
N HIS A 53 -10.13 6.90 31.71
CA HIS A 53 -10.37 7.76 32.86
C HIS A 53 -11.19 8.98 32.42
N GLY A 54 -12.53 8.83 32.41
CA GLY A 54 -13.45 9.81 31.81
C GLY A 54 -13.48 9.74 30.28
N PHE A 55 -12.31 9.68 29.65
CA PHE A 55 -12.11 9.43 28.22
C PHE A 55 -11.19 8.23 28.00
N TYR A 56 -11.17 7.70 26.77
CA TYR A 56 -10.18 6.68 26.41
C TYR A 56 -8.84 7.32 26.05
N TYR A 57 -7.77 6.73 26.57
CA TYR A 57 -6.38 7.06 26.31
C TYR A 57 -5.70 5.85 25.69
N VAL A 58 -5.02 6.03 24.57
CA VAL A 58 -4.20 4.97 23.97
C VAL A 58 -2.75 5.41 23.99
N PHE A 59 -1.90 4.60 24.62
CA PHE A 59 -0.47 4.81 24.67
C PHE A 59 0.20 3.84 23.71
N HIS A 60 0.71 4.39 22.61
CA HIS A 60 1.47 3.65 21.62
C HIS A 60 2.96 3.74 21.93
N HIS A 61 3.59 2.61 22.22
CA HIS A 61 4.95 2.58 22.71
C HIS A 61 5.96 2.26 21.60
N PHE A 62 7.00 3.08 21.55
CA PHE A 62 8.25 2.88 20.81
C PHE A 62 9.36 2.71 21.86
N LEU A 63 9.76 1.47 22.10
CA LEU A 63 10.61 1.10 23.24
C LEU A 63 11.94 0.52 22.77
N ASN A 64 12.98 0.74 23.59
CA ASN A 64 14.33 0.24 23.36
C ASN A 64 14.87 0.70 21.99
N ASP A 65 15.28 -0.22 21.12
CA ASP A 65 15.83 0.09 19.79
C ASP A 65 14.78 0.47 18.74
N ASP A 66 13.49 0.36 19.06
CA ASP A 66 12.39 0.68 18.15
C ASP A 66 12.02 2.15 18.25
N GLN A 67 12.80 3.01 17.57
CA GLN A 67 12.57 4.46 17.53
C GLN A 67 11.60 4.84 16.39
N PRO A 68 10.70 5.83 16.62
CA PRO A 68 9.78 6.27 15.59
C PRO A 68 10.54 6.94 14.44
N GLN A 69 10.12 6.66 13.20
CA GLN A 69 10.70 7.30 12.03
C GLN A 69 10.28 8.77 11.95
N GLU A 70 11.26 9.67 11.92
CA GLU A 70 11.05 11.12 11.86
C GLU A 70 10.16 11.53 10.68
N ASP A 71 10.38 10.96 9.49
CA ASP A 71 9.57 11.22 8.29
C ASP A 71 8.07 10.83 8.45
N CYS A 72 7.73 10.03 9.46
CA CYS A 72 6.38 9.55 9.75
C CYS A 72 5.71 10.32 10.89
N ILE A 73 6.43 11.18 11.60
CA ILE A 73 5.89 12.06 12.64
C ILE A 73 5.44 13.36 11.95
N PRO A 74 4.22 13.86 12.19
CA PRO A 74 3.79 15.18 11.71
C PRO A 74 4.72 16.30 12.22
N PRO A 75 4.67 17.53 11.69
CA PRO A 75 5.40 18.68 12.25
C PRO A 75 4.82 19.17 13.58
N ASP A 76 5.67 19.74 14.44
CA ASP A 76 5.30 20.26 15.76
C ASP A 76 4.62 21.60 15.61
N SER A 77 3.50 21.78 16.30
CA SER A 77 2.81 23.07 16.38
C SER A 77 3.60 24.11 17.17
N GLY A 78 4.53 23.68 18.03
CA GLY A 78 5.21 24.55 19.00
C GLY A 78 4.31 25.02 20.15
N ILE A 79 3.12 24.44 20.27
CA ILE A 79 2.15 24.77 21.32
C ILE A 79 2.38 23.85 22.51
N THR A 80 2.44 24.46 23.69
CA THR A 80 2.55 23.75 24.96
C THR A 80 1.21 23.17 25.39
N TRP A 81 1.22 21.95 25.96
CA TRP A 81 -0.01 21.25 26.36
C TRP A 81 -0.82 22.00 27.41
N ASP A 82 -0.19 22.86 28.22
CA ASP A 82 -0.84 23.65 29.28
C ASP A 82 -1.72 24.78 28.74
N LYS A 83 -1.60 25.12 27.45
CA LYS A 83 -2.55 25.98 26.73
C LYS A 83 -3.84 25.25 26.35
N LEU A 84 -3.80 23.92 26.31
CA LEU A 84 -4.92 23.07 25.87
C LEU A 84 -5.63 22.40 27.04
N PHE A 85 -4.87 21.89 28.00
CA PHE A 85 -5.39 21.19 29.17
C PHE A 85 -5.07 21.97 30.44
N LYS A 86 -6.11 22.24 31.24
CA LYS A 86 -5.90 22.81 32.58
C LYS A 86 -5.15 21.80 33.45
N ARG A 87 -4.19 22.27 34.24
CA ARG A 87 -3.27 21.41 35.02
C ARG A 87 -3.96 20.53 36.07
N ASP A 88 -5.14 20.94 36.53
CA ASP A 88 -5.95 20.21 37.51
C ASP A 88 -6.78 19.07 36.89
N THR A 89 -6.94 19.05 35.57
CA THR A 89 -7.63 17.97 34.85
C THR A 89 -6.80 16.68 34.80
N VAL A 90 -7.46 15.55 34.56
CA VAL A 90 -6.81 14.22 34.42
C VAL A 90 -5.70 14.26 33.36
N ALA A 91 -5.98 14.84 32.18
CA ALA A 91 -4.99 15.02 31.13
C ALA A 91 -3.87 15.98 31.54
N GLY A 92 -4.19 17.10 32.19
CA GLY A 92 -3.18 18.06 32.65
C GLY A 92 -2.23 17.48 33.70
N LYS A 93 -2.73 16.68 34.65
CA LYS A 93 -1.91 15.96 35.63
C LYS A 93 -1.00 14.94 34.95
N LEU A 94 -1.53 14.16 34.00
CA LEU A 94 -0.76 13.19 33.21
C LEU A 94 0.40 13.86 32.47
N PHE A 95 0.16 14.96 31.75
CA PHE A 95 1.23 15.64 31.01
C PHE A 95 2.22 16.36 31.94
N SER A 96 1.77 16.87 33.09
CA SER A 96 2.67 17.37 34.14
C SER A 96 3.60 16.27 34.68
N PHE A 97 3.08 15.06 34.87
CA PHE A 97 3.88 13.90 35.25
C PHE A 97 4.89 13.52 34.16
N MET A 98 4.47 13.51 32.89
CA MET A 98 5.36 13.23 31.75
C MET A 98 6.53 14.22 31.69
N GLU A 99 6.27 15.53 31.80
CA GLU A 99 7.34 16.54 31.84
C GLU A 99 8.28 16.36 33.04
N SER A 100 7.72 16.06 34.21
CA SER A 100 8.50 15.81 35.43
C SER A 100 9.42 14.60 35.28
N ASN A 101 9.03 13.63 34.45
CA ASN A 101 9.84 12.46 34.09
C ASN A 101 10.70 12.67 32.82
N LYS A 102 10.94 13.94 32.45
CA LYS A 102 11.83 14.35 31.35
C LYS A 102 11.35 13.96 29.95
N PHE A 103 10.05 13.72 29.76
CA PHE A 103 9.52 13.62 28.41
C PHE A 103 9.45 15.01 27.77
N ARG A 104 9.96 15.10 26.54
CA ARG A 104 9.69 16.23 25.65
C ARG A 104 8.34 16.01 24.98
N ILE A 105 7.38 16.86 25.28
CA ILE A 105 6.03 16.80 24.73
C ILE A 105 5.96 17.61 23.44
N PHE A 106 5.32 17.02 22.44
CA PHE A 106 5.15 17.51 21.08
C PHE A 106 3.65 17.43 20.75
N ILE A 107 3.10 18.48 20.14
CA ILE A 107 1.71 18.48 19.68
C ILE A 107 1.67 18.69 18.17
N PRO A 108 1.21 17.71 17.37
CA PRO A 108 1.06 17.86 15.92
C PRO A 108 0.28 19.12 15.54
N GLU A 109 0.72 19.79 14.47
CA GLU A 109 0.02 20.95 13.90
C GLU A 109 -1.48 20.72 13.74
N GLN A 110 -1.89 19.54 13.25
CA GLN A 110 -3.31 19.22 13.10
C GLN A 110 -4.04 19.13 14.43
N ALA A 111 -3.46 18.41 15.40
CA ALA A 111 -4.05 18.28 16.72
C ALA A 111 -4.22 19.67 17.37
N ALA A 112 -3.22 20.54 17.25
CA ALA A 112 -3.31 21.93 17.69
C ALA A 112 -4.45 22.69 16.99
N ILE A 113 -4.52 22.66 15.65
CA ILE A 113 -5.58 23.32 14.89
C ILE A 113 -6.96 22.85 15.35
N ASP A 114 -7.14 21.54 15.49
CA ASP A 114 -8.39 20.93 15.93
C ASP A 114 -8.78 21.39 17.35
N ALA A 115 -7.78 21.62 18.22
CA ALA A 115 -8.00 22.15 19.57
C ALA A 115 -8.43 23.63 19.61
N PHE A 116 -7.88 24.48 18.74
CA PHE A 116 -8.10 25.95 18.80
C PHE A 116 -9.21 26.47 17.91
N LEU A 117 -9.64 25.71 16.89
CA LEU A 117 -10.84 26.06 16.12
C LEU A 117 -12.11 26.05 16.98
N ASP A 118 -12.07 25.39 18.13
CA ASP A 118 -13.22 24.98 18.92
C ASP A 118 -13.64 25.98 20.02
N GLY A 119 -13.45 27.29 19.78
CA GLY A 119 -13.79 28.35 20.75
C GLY A 119 -15.24 28.35 21.27
N ASP A 120 -16.13 27.60 20.61
CA ASP A 120 -17.40 27.09 21.11
C ASP A 120 -17.82 25.89 20.23
N MET A 121 -17.68 24.66 20.74
CA MET A 121 -18.27 23.39 20.26
C MET A 121 -18.61 23.33 18.75
N ASP A 122 -17.61 23.22 17.89
CA ASP A 122 -17.76 22.84 16.49
C ASP A 122 -18.10 21.34 16.38
N SER A 123 -19.03 21.05 15.49
CA SER A 123 -19.53 19.71 15.16
C SER A 123 -18.45 18.73 14.67
N SER A 124 -17.29 19.24 14.25
CA SER A 124 -16.16 18.49 13.71
C SER A 124 -15.51 17.53 14.73
N LEU A 125 -15.51 17.87 16.02
CA LEU A 125 -15.03 17.00 17.10
C LEU A 125 -16.07 15.95 17.55
N GLN A 126 -17.31 16.03 17.06
CA GLN A 126 -18.38 15.05 17.35
C GLN A 126 -18.24 13.74 16.61
N SER A 127 -17.20 13.61 15.78
CA SER A 127 -17.04 12.41 14.99
C SER A 127 -16.40 11.28 15.78
N PRO A 128 -16.95 10.05 15.69
CA PRO A 128 -16.31 8.87 16.25
C PRO A 128 -14.96 8.52 15.62
N LYS A 129 -14.55 9.16 14.50
CA LYS A 129 -13.19 8.95 13.94
C LYS A 129 -12.15 9.96 14.45
N HIS A 130 -12.57 11.00 15.17
CA HIS A 130 -11.66 12.03 15.67
C HIS A 130 -10.92 11.56 16.93
N LYS A 131 -9.67 12.01 17.08
CA LYS A 131 -8.80 11.75 18.22
C LYS A 131 -7.75 12.84 18.32
N PHE A 132 -7.43 13.22 19.55
CA PHE A 132 -6.37 14.18 19.82
C PHE A 132 -5.04 13.44 19.99
N GLN A 133 -3.97 13.91 19.35
CA GLN A 133 -2.69 13.24 19.32
C GLN A 133 -1.61 14.07 20.01
N ILE A 134 -0.81 13.44 20.86
CA ILE A 134 0.35 14.05 21.52
C ILE A 134 1.51 13.07 21.48
N TYR A 135 2.66 13.52 20.97
CA TYR A 135 3.89 12.74 21.01
C TYR A 135 4.70 13.10 22.27
N CYS A 136 5.23 12.11 22.97
CA CYS A 136 6.11 12.30 24.12
C CYS A 136 7.42 11.55 23.86
N PHE A 137 8.54 12.26 23.84
CA PHE A 137 9.85 11.69 23.53
C PHE A 137 10.77 11.70 24.75
N GLN A 138 11.43 10.58 25.01
CA GLN A 138 12.50 10.43 25.98
C GLN A 138 13.56 9.45 25.41
N ASP A 139 14.81 9.55 25.87
CA ASP A 139 15.96 8.79 25.34
C ASP A 139 15.72 7.29 25.14
N ARG A 140 14.94 6.65 26.03
CA ARG A 140 14.68 5.20 26.01
C ARG A 140 13.23 4.84 25.67
N CYS A 141 12.34 5.82 25.57
CA CYS A 141 10.91 5.60 25.40
C CYS A 141 10.30 6.76 24.62
N SER A 142 9.77 6.46 23.44
CA SER A 142 8.95 7.39 22.67
C SER A 142 7.50 6.90 22.69
N LEU A 143 6.56 7.82 22.86
CA LEU A 143 5.14 7.52 22.99
C LEU A 143 4.34 8.39 22.04
N LEU A 144 3.30 7.82 21.44
CA LEU A 144 2.14 8.57 20.97
C LEU A 144 0.98 8.33 21.93
N VAL A 145 0.43 9.39 22.49
CA VAL A 145 -0.78 9.38 23.32
C VAL A 145 -1.94 9.87 22.47
N GLU A 146 -2.96 9.02 22.32
CA GLU A 146 -4.21 9.38 21.65
C GLU A 146 -5.33 9.53 22.68
N LEU A 147 -6.04 10.66 22.64
CA LEU A 147 -7.19 10.93 23.49
C LEU A 147 -8.46 10.90 22.65
N TYR A 148 -9.42 10.11 23.09
CA TYR A 148 -10.71 9.94 22.44
C TYR A 148 -11.80 10.60 23.31
N LEU A 149 -11.98 11.90 23.09
CA LEU A 149 -12.78 12.78 23.97
C LEU A 149 -14.29 12.52 23.94
N GLN A 150 -14.81 11.87 22.90
CA GLN A 150 -16.26 11.70 22.72
C GLN A 150 -16.68 10.26 22.42
N GLN A 151 -15.77 9.30 22.56
CA GLN A 151 -16.06 7.89 22.24
C GLN A 151 -16.64 7.14 23.44
N THR A 152 -17.72 6.40 23.18
CA THR A 152 -18.38 5.52 24.16
C THR A 152 -17.86 4.09 24.11
N ILE A 153 -17.08 3.73 23.09
CA ILE A 153 -16.51 2.38 22.96
C ILE A 153 -14.98 2.42 22.94
N PRO A 154 -14.31 1.39 23.47
CA PRO A 154 -12.86 1.27 23.45
C PRO A 154 -12.29 1.27 22.02
N PRO A 155 -11.22 2.04 21.77
CA PRO A 155 -10.58 2.11 20.47
C PRO A 155 -9.80 0.82 20.15
N TYR A 156 -9.53 0.62 18.86
CA TYR A 156 -8.75 -0.47 18.28
C TYR A 156 -9.25 -1.89 18.61
N GLY A 157 -10.46 -2.02 19.12
CA GLY A 157 -11.05 -3.31 19.50
C GLY A 157 -10.64 -3.84 20.87
N ALA A 158 -10.19 -2.96 21.79
CA ALA A 158 -9.92 -3.31 23.18
C ALA A 158 -11.16 -3.82 23.94
N HIS A 159 -10.97 -4.42 25.11
CA HIS A 159 -12.07 -5.00 25.90
C HIS A 159 -13.04 -3.93 26.41
N TYR A 160 -14.36 -4.22 26.44
CA TYR A 160 -15.35 -3.33 27.08
C TYR A 160 -15.08 -3.21 28.57
N GLU A 161 -14.94 -4.35 29.23
CA GLU A 161 -14.63 -4.42 30.65
C GLU A 161 -13.14 -4.19 30.86
N SER A 162 -12.82 -3.46 31.92
CA SER A 162 -11.44 -3.30 32.34
C SER A 162 -10.89 -4.63 32.85
N ILE A 163 -9.64 -4.91 32.54
CA ILE A 163 -8.90 -6.06 33.05
C ILE A 163 -7.91 -5.62 34.12
N GLN A 164 -7.45 -6.56 34.93
CA GLN A 164 -6.43 -6.27 35.92
C GLN A 164 -5.13 -5.86 35.23
N TYR A 165 -4.44 -4.87 35.81
CA TYR A 165 -3.11 -4.57 35.35
C TYR A 165 -2.18 -5.77 35.55
N PRO A 166 -1.15 -5.93 34.69
CA PRO A 166 -0.19 -7.00 34.87
C PRO A 166 0.59 -6.82 36.19
N GLU A 167 0.65 -7.88 37.00
CA GLU A 167 1.35 -7.91 38.30
C GLU A 167 2.86 -7.77 38.16
N ASP A 168 3.43 -8.26 37.05
CA ASP A 168 4.85 -8.14 36.74
C ASP A 168 5.06 -7.37 35.43
N ARG A 169 5.36 -6.08 35.56
CA ARG A 169 5.68 -5.16 34.47
C ARG A 169 7.19 -5.05 34.22
N CYS A 170 8.02 -5.73 34.99
CA CYS A 170 9.46 -5.63 34.88
C CYS A 170 10.01 -6.89 34.22
N GLN A 171 10.24 -6.82 32.91
CA GLN A 171 11.12 -7.79 32.27
C GLN A 171 12.56 -7.33 32.55
N LEU A 172 13.22 -7.91 33.54
CA LEU A 172 14.67 -7.81 33.67
C LEU A 172 15.27 -8.34 32.36
N ILE A 173 15.68 -7.43 31.48
CA ILE A 173 16.60 -7.75 30.40
C ILE A 173 17.92 -8.03 31.13
N PHE A 174 18.12 -9.27 31.56
CA PHE A 174 19.47 -9.74 31.74
C PHE A 174 20.10 -9.68 30.36
N ASP A 175 20.94 -8.67 30.12
CA ASP A 175 22.01 -8.69 29.12
C ASP A 175 23.04 -9.78 29.50
N LEU A 176 22.57 -11.00 29.74
CA LEU A 176 23.29 -12.15 29.26
C LEU A 176 22.98 -12.15 27.76
N ASP A 177 23.78 -11.36 27.02
CA ASP A 177 24.29 -11.80 25.72
C ASP A 177 25.08 -13.12 25.96
N VAL A 178 24.39 -14.16 26.42
CA VAL A 178 24.56 -15.45 25.77
C VAL A 178 24.26 -15.08 24.35
N LEU A 179 25.33 -15.04 23.55
CA LEU A 179 25.32 -15.49 22.18
C LEU A 179 24.46 -16.77 22.14
N ILE A 180 23.14 -16.63 22.20
CA ILE A 180 22.19 -17.54 21.62
C ILE A 180 22.41 -17.23 20.17
N THR A 181 23.51 -17.81 19.69
CA THR A 181 23.90 -17.98 18.32
C THR A 181 22.63 -18.02 17.50
N ASP A 182 22.42 -16.92 16.76
CA ASP A 182 21.78 -16.91 15.46
C ASP A 182 20.66 -17.97 15.43
N THR A 183 19.52 -17.72 16.10
CA THR A 183 18.34 -18.61 16.18
C THR A 183 18.30 -19.40 14.90
N LYS A 184 18.72 -20.68 14.96
CA LYS A 184 19.24 -21.44 13.81
C LYS A 184 18.65 -20.84 12.54
N LYS A 185 19.40 -19.94 11.89
CA LYS A 185 19.24 -19.81 10.45
C LYS A 185 19.35 -21.25 10.04
N ASN A 186 18.26 -21.86 9.61
CA ASN A 186 18.35 -23.11 8.90
C ASN A 186 19.36 -22.76 7.82
N LYS A 187 20.62 -23.17 8.01
CA LYS A 187 21.58 -23.30 6.94
C LYS A 187 20.82 -24.24 6.04
N ARG A 188 20.14 -23.66 5.07
CA ARG A 188 19.54 -24.40 4.01
C ARG A 188 20.71 -25.12 3.41
N THR A 189 20.78 -26.41 3.69
CA THR A 189 21.47 -27.33 2.82
C THR A 189 20.83 -27.07 1.46
N LEU A 190 21.58 -26.41 0.57
CA LEU A 190 21.32 -26.51 -0.86
C LEU A 190 21.13 -28.01 -1.11
N PRO A 191 20.08 -28.42 -1.84
CA PRO A 191 20.01 -29.80 -2.32
C PRO A 191 21.37 -30.11 -2.97
N GLU A 192 22.01 -31.21 -2.56
CA GLU A 192 23.27 -31.63 -3.18
C GLU A 192 23.04 -31.74 -4.70
N GLY A 193 23.70 -30.85 -5.48
CA GLY A 193 23.67 -30.87 -6.94
C GLY A 193 23.29 -29.56 -7.65
N GLU A 194 22.71 -28.55 -6.99
CA GLU A 194 22.42 -27.26 -7.66
C GLU A 194 23.64 -26.32 -7.61
N SER A 195 24.39 -26.25 -8.71
CA SER A 195 25.41 -25.22 -8.93
C SER A 195 24.76 -23.84 -9.10
N LEU A 196 25.38 -22.78 -8.57
CA LEU A 196 24.96 -21.39 -8.78
C LEU A 196 25.25 -20.86 -10.19
N ASP A 197 25.75 -21.72 -11.07
CA ASP A 197 26.17 -21.40 -12.41
C ASP A 197 25.05 -21.64 -13.42
N VAL A 198 25.12 -20.94 -14.55
CA VAL A 198 24.25 -21.22 -15.70
C VAL A 198 24.66 -22.57 -16.29
N LEU A 199 23.69 -23.38 -16.73
CA LEU A 199 24.00 -24.64 -17.40
C LEU A 199 24.76 -24.38 -18.69
N GLU A 200 25.54 -25.34 -19.17
CA GLU A 200 26.18 -25.22 -20.49
C GLU A 200 25.13 -25.18 -21.62
N LYS A 201 24.04 -25.94 -21.44
CA LYS A 201 22.87 -25.98 -22.32
C LYS A 201 21.64 -26.44 -21.55
N VAL A 202 20.46 -26.12 -22.09
CA VAL A 202 19.19 -26.68 -21.61
C VAL A 202 19.09 -28.14 -22.07
N ASP A 203 18.44 -28.99 -21.28
CA ASP A 203 18.14 -30.37 -21.67
C ASP A 203 17.35 -30.39 -22.99
N GLU A 204 17.84 -31.17 -23.96
CA GLU A 204 17.24 -31.28 -25.29
C GLU A 204 15.87 -31.98 -25.25
N ASP A 205 15.68 -32.93 -24.34
CA ASP A 205 14.41 -33.65 -24.19
C ASP A 205 13.34 -32.71 -23.62
N LEU A 206 13.70 -31.90 -22.62
CA LEU A 206 12.83 -30.85 -22.08
C LEU A 206 12.46 -29.83 -23.16
N LEU A 207 13.45 -29.40 -23.95
CA LEU A 207 13.23 -28.43 -25.02
C LEU A 207 12.35 -28.99 -26.14
N ALA A 208 12.56 -30.25 -26.53
CA ALA A 208 11.73 -30.95 -27.51
C ALA A 208 10.28 -31.09 -27.02
N ALA A 209 10.08 -31.55 -25.78
CA ALA A 209 8.75 -31.64 -25.18
C ALA A 209 8.06 -30.27 -25.10
N THR A 210 8.80 -29.22 -24.76
CA THR A 210 8.27 -27.85 -24.71
C THR A 210 7.88 -27.34 -26.09
N ARG A 211 8.67 -27.64 -27.12
CA ARG A 211 8.36 -27.28 -28.52
C ARG A 211 7.11 -27.99 -29.03
N GLU A 212 6.89 -29.25 -28.65
CA GLU A 212 5.65 -29.97 -28.96
C GLU A 212 4.43 -29.33 -28.28
N ARG A 213 4.55 -28.91 -27.01
CA ARG A 213 3.49 -28.16 -26.32
C ARG A 213 3.18 -26.82 -27.00
N VAL A 214 4.23 -26.08 -27.38
CA VAL A 214 4.11 -24.81 -28.12
C VAL A 214 3.42 -25.02 -29.47
N LYS A 215 3.82 -26.05 -30.22
CA LYS A 215 3.18 -26.44 -31.48
C LYS A 215 1.70 -26.76 -31.28
N LYS A 216 1.38 -27.58 -30.28
CA LYS A 216 -0.01 -27.94 -29.94
C LYS A 216 -0.86 -26.70 -29.63
N ILE A 217 -0.33 -25.76 -28.86
CA ILE A 217 -1.01 -24.47 -28.60
C ILE A 217 -1.25 -23.70 -29.89
N TYR A 218 -0.23 -23.59 -30.74
CA TYR A 218 -0.30 -22.85 -31.99
C TYR A 218 -1.32 -23.46 -32.96
N ASP A 219 -1.34 -24.78 -33.10
CA ASP A 219 -2.21 -25.49 -34.04
C ASP A 219 -3.68 -25.46 -33.61
N GLU A 220 -3.97 -25.74 -32.32
CA GLU A 220 -5.33 -25.91 -31.80
C GLU A 220 -6.12 -24.61 -31.64
N HIS A 221 -5.48 -23.43 -31.73
CA HIS A 221 -6.09 -22.15 -31.35
C HIS A 221 -5.90 -21.08 -32.41
N THR A 222 -6.93 -20.32 -32.72
CA THR A 222 -6.88 -19.20 -33.68
C THR A 222 -6.46 -17.90 -33.02
N LEU A 223 -6.78 -17.69 -31.74
CA LEU A 223 -6.33 -16.55 -30.95
C LEU A 223 -5.44 -17.01 -29.80
N ILE A 224 -4.22 -16.49 -29.74
CA ILE A 224 -3.22 -16.83 -28.74
C ILE A 224 -2.84 -15.56 -27.97
N GLY A 225 -3.28 -15.46 -26.71
CA GLY A 225 -2.91 -14.39 -25.79
C GLY A 225 -1.71 -14.79 -24.93
N LEU A 226 -0.55 -14.21 -25.19
CA LEU A 226 0.67 -14.40 -24.42
C LEU A 226 0.68 -13.44 -23.22
N LEU A 227 0.51 -13.95 -21.99
CA LEU A 227 0.56 -13.11 -20.80
C LEU A 227 2.01 -12.78 -20.41
N HIS A 228 2.35 -11.50 -20.45
CA HIS A 228 3.70 -11.01 -20.16
C HIS A 228 3.71 -10.12 -18.91
N SER A 229 4.63 -10.39 -17.99
CA SER A 229 4.73 -9.67 -16.71
C SER A 229 5.96 -8.78 -16.58
N GLY A 230 6.79 -8.71 -17.62
CA GLY A 230 8.14 -8.13 -17.54
C GLY A 230 9.19 -9.10 -16.96
N GLY A 231 8.78 -10.27 -16.44
CA GLY A 231 9.66 -11.28 -15.86
C GLY A 231 10.29 -12.25 -16.87
N ILE A 232 11.37 -12.91 -16.43
CA ILE A 232 12.15 -13.88 -17.22
C ILE A 232 11.32 -15.07 -17.70
N ASP A 233 10.43 -15.61 -16.85
CA ASP A 233 9.63 -16.79 -17.20
C ASP A 233 8.63 -16.45 -18.31
N SER A 234 7.92 -15.31 -18.15
CA SER A 234 7.03 -14.80 -19.18
C SER A 234 7.75 -14.29 -20.44
N ARG A 235 9.06 -13.99 -20.36
CA ARG A 235 9.89 -13.67 -21.53
C ARG A 235 10.22 -14.92 -22.33
N LEU A 236 10.60 -16.01 -21.64
CA LEU A 236 10.88 -17.30 -22.27
C LEU A 236 9.66 -17.82 -23.04
N THR A 237 8.49 -17.87 -22.39
CA THR A 237 7.25 -18.33 -23.04
C THR A 237 6.93 -17.52 -24.29
N LEU A 238 7.05 -16.18 -24.21
CA LEU A 238 6.82 -15.30 -25.35
C LEU A 238 7.82 -15.59 -26.47
N GLN A 239 9.11 -15.72 -26.15
CA GLN A 239 10.15 -16.01 -27.14
C GLN A 239 9.91 -17.35 -27.85
N LEU A 240 9.61 -18.42 -27.12
CA LEU A 240 9.35 -19.75 -27.69
C LEU A 240 8.14 -19.75 -28.64
N MET A 241 7.04 -19.09 -28.24
CA MET A 241 5.84 -19.00 -29.07
C MET A 241 6.10 -18.20 -30.35
N LEU A 242 6.82 -17.07 -30.26
CA LEU A 242 7.15 -16.27 -31.44
C LEU A 242 8.15 -16.95 -32.37
N GLU A 243 9.15 -17.66 -31.83
CA GLU A 243 10.08 -18.47 -32.62
C GLU A 243 9.35 -19.55 -33.42
N HIS A 244 8.32 -20.17 -32.84
CA HIS A 244 7.49 -21.14 -33.54
C HIS A 244 6.62 -20.48 -34.63
N ALA A 245 5.91 -19.40 -34.30
CA ALA A 245 5.07 -18.67 -35.24
C ALA A 245 5.85 -18.10 -36.44
N LEU A 246 7.08 -17.64 -36.22
CA LEU A 246 7.94 -17.14 -37.30
C LEU A 246 8.43 -18.24 -38.24
N LYS A 247 8.60 -19.47 -37.72
CA LYS A 247 8.97 -20.64 -38.54
C LYS A 247 7.78 -21.22 -39.30
N ASN A 248 6.57 -21.07 -38.76
CA ASN A 248 5.33 -21.62 -39.30
C ASN A 248 4.28 -20.50 -39.46
N PRO A 249 4.51 -19.52 -40.37
CA PRO A 249 3.62 -18.38 -40.50
C PRO A 249 2.24 -18.81 -41.01
N ASP A 250 1.21 -18.50 -40.22
CA ASP A 250 -0.20 -18.71 -40.57
C ASP A 250 -0.98 -17.39 -40.37
N PRO A 251 -1.51 -16.77 -41.45
CA PRO A 251 -2.23 -15.50 -41.37
C PRO A 251 -3.60 -15.61 -40.70
N THR A 252 -4.11 -16.83 -40.48
CA THR A 252 -5.36 -17.04 -39.74
C THR A 252 -5.17 -16.91 -38.22
N LYS A 253 -3.94 -16.99 -37.74
CA LYS A 253 -3.60 -16.92 -36.32
C LYS A 253 -3.45 -15.47 -35.86
N LYS A 254 -4.13 -15.12 -34.77
CA LYS A 254 -3.98 -13.85 -34.05
C LYS A 254 -3.10 -14.05 -32.83
N ILE A 255 -1.98 -13.33 -32.76
CA ILE A 255 -1.07 -13.37 -31.61
C ILE A 255 -1.13 -12.04 -30.88
N TRP A 256 -1.56 -12.11 -29.62
CA TRP A 256 -1.62 -10.96 -28.74
C TRP A 256 -0.64 -11.11 -27.60
N VAL A 257 0.01 -10.01 -27.22
CA VAL A 257 0.82 -9.93 -26.01
C VAL A 257 0.09 -9.04 -25.03
N ILE A 258 -0.22 -9.57 -23.85
CA ILE A 258 -1.04 -8.89 -22.84
C ILE A 258 -0.18 -8.71 -21.59
N SER A 259 0.08 -7.45 -21.22
CA SER A 259 0.74 -7.09 -19.97
C SER A 259 -0.21 -6.30 -19.06
N ALA A 260 0.04 -6.32 -17.76
CA ALA A 260 -0.71 -5.50 -16.80
C ALA A 260 0.21 -4.45 -16.18
N ASP A 261 -0.15 -3.17 -16.33
CA ASP A 261 0.45 -2.10 -15.56
C ASP A 261 -0.42 -1.81 -14.34
N THR A 262 0.16 -2.00 -13.15
CA THR A 262 -0.54 -1.71 -11.89
C THR A 262 -0.45 -0.24 -11.48
N LEU A 263 0.28 0.58 -12.25
CA LEU A 263 0.55 2.02 -12.03
C LEU A 263 1.36 2.32 -10.78
N VAL A 264 1.78 1.26 -10.11
CA VAL A 264 2.73 1.27 -9.00
C VAL A 264 3.83 0.25 -9.23
N GLU A 265 4.02 -0.25 -10.47
CA GLU A 265 5.08 -1.19 -10.80
C GLU A 265 6.47 -0.61 -10.52
N ASN A 266 7.47 -1.49 -10.35
CA ASN A 266 8.86 -1.02 -10.29
C ASN A 266 9.18 -0.26 -11.59
N PRO A 267 9.77 0.96 -11.54
CA PRO A 267 10.02 1.77 -12.74
C PRO A 267 10.84 1.03 -13.81
N GLY A 268 11.80 0.19 -13.41
CA GLY A 268 12.59 -0.61 -14.34
C GLY A 268 11.80 -1.74 -15.01
N VAL A 269 10.88 -2.37 -14.28
CA VAL A 269 9.96 -3.38 -14.84
C VAL A 269 8.98 -2.72 -15.82
N LEU A 270 8.44 -1.55 -15.46
CA LEU A 270 7.58 -0.79 -16.35
C LEU A 270 8.31 -0.45 -17.66
N LYS A 271 9.55 0.05 -17.56
CA LYS A 271 10.41 0.31 -18.71
C LYS A 271 10.61 -0.94 -19.58
N ILE A 272 10.91 -2.09 -18.99
CA ILE A 272 11.08 -3.38 -19.71
C ILE A 272 9.81 -3.76 -20.50
N ILE A 273 8.62 -3.56 -19.91
CA ILE A 273 7.33 -3.84 -20.56
C ILE A 273 7.12 -2.91 -21.76
N HIS A 274 7.33 -1.60 -21.59
CA HIS A 274 7.16 -0.63 -22.66
C HIS A 274 8.19 -0.80 -23.79
N GLU A 275 9.46 -1.03 -23.46
CA GLU A 275 10.50 -1.29 -24.46
C GLU A 275 10.19 -2.55 -25.28
N LEU A 276 9.67 -3.61 -24.65
CA LEU A 276 9.23 -4.81 -25.38
C LEU A 276 8.05 -4.50 -26.29
N ARG A 277 7.03 -3.77 -25.80
CA ARG A 277 5.87 -3.37 -26.61
C ARG A 277 6.32 -2.66 -27.88
N ASP A 278 7.17 -1.65 -27.73
CA ASP A 278 7.62 -0.83 -28.85
C ASP A 278 8.49 -1.64 -29.81
N THR A 279 9.32 -2.53 -29.28
CA THR A 279 10.13 -3.46 -30.07
C THR A 279 9.27 -4.43 -30.89
N LEU A 280 8.26 -5.07 -30.28
CA LEU A 280 7.41 -6.03 -30.99
C LEU A 280 6.55 -5.33 -32.05
N ARG A 281 5.97 -4.16 -31.74
CA ARG A 281 5.20 -3.37 -32.72
C ARG A 281 6.03 -2.97 -33.94
N ALA A 282 7.31 -2.64 -33.73
CA ALA A 282 8.20 -2.27 -34.83
C ALA A 282 8.68 -3.46 -35.69
N ASN A 283 8.86 -4.65 -35.08
CA ASN A 283 9.41 -5.81 -35.79
C ASN A 283 8.32 -6.74 -36.35
N PHE A 284 7.13 -6.77 -35.74
CA PHE A 284 6.07 -7.72 -36.03
C PHE A 284 4.70 -7.03 -36.05
N PRO A 285 4.31 -6.40 -37.18
CA PRO A 285 3.03 -5.66 -37.29
C PRO A 285 1.78 -6.52 -37.10
N TRP A 286 1.90 -7.85 -37.19
CA TRP A 286 0.83 -8.82 -36.98
C TRP A 286 0.65 -9.23 -35.50
N ILE A 287 1.50 -8.72 -34.59
CA ILE A 287 1.34 -8.88 -33.15
C ILE A 287 0.64 -7.65 -32.58
N GLU A 288 -0.47 -7.88 -31.87
CA GLU A 288 -1.09 -6.83 -31.07
C GLU A 288 -0.54 -6.86 -29.65
N TYR A 289 -0.11 -5.70 -29.14
CA TYR A 289 0.38 -5.59 -27.77
C TYR A 289 -0.56 -4.70 -26.96
N HIS A 290 -1.15 -5.29 -25.93
CA HIS A 290 -2.12 -4.69 -25.02
C HIS A 290 -1.52 -4.54 -23.62
N ILE A 291 -1.57 -3.33 -23.07
CA ILE A 291 -1.25 -3.06 -21.66
C ILE A 291 -2.58 -2.74 -20.98
N VAL A 292 -2.99 -3.58 -20.04
CA VAL A 292 -4.22 -3.38 -19.26
C VAL A 292 -3.90 -2.65 -17.97
N GLU A 293 -4.77 -1.72 -17.59
CA GLU A 293 -4.63 -0.88 -16.40
C GLU A 293 -5.89 -0.96 -15.53
N PRO A 294 -5.78 -0.84 -14.21
CA PRO A 294 -6.94 -0.73 -13.34
C PRO A 294 -7.74 0.53 -13.63
N LYS A 295 -9.05 0.44 -13.42
CA LYS A 295 -9.93 1.61 -13.38
C LYS A 295 -9.42 2.57 -12.31
N GLU A 296 -9.53 3.86 -12.56
CA GLU A 296 -8.95 4.90 -11.69
C GLU A 296 -9.37 4.75 -10.23
N ASP A 297 -10.65 4.44 -9.99
CA ASP A 297 -11.23 4.26 -8.66
C ASP A 297 -10.81 2.95 -7.96
N GLU A 298 -10.11 2.05 -8.66
CA GLU A 298 -9.51 0.82 -8.15
C GLU A 298 -7.99 0.91 -7.96
N THR A 299 -7.34 1.99 -8.40
CA THR A 299 -5.90 2.19 -8.28
C THR A 299 -5.46 2.28 -6.82
N LEU A 300 -4.19 1.96 -6.55
CA LEU A 300 -3.71 1.83 -5.17
C LEU A 300 -3.77 3.17 -4.42
N MET A 301 -3.31 4.26 -5.04
CA MET A 301 -3.30 5.58 -4.43
C MET A 301 -4.70 6.16 -4.25
N VAL A 302 -5.62 5.94 -5.20
CA VAL A 302 -7.02 6.36 -5.05
C VAL A 302 -7.72 5.55 -3.95
N CYS A 303 -7.40 4.27 -3.78
CA CYS A 303 -7.91 3.49 -2.64
C CYS A 303 -7.37 4.03 -1.30
N LEU A 304 -6.09 4.38 -1.22
CA LEU A 304 -5.47 4.94 0.00
C LEU A 304 -6.05 6.32 0.35
N ILE A 305 -6.04 7.26 -0.60
CA ILE A 305 -6.41 8.66 -0.38
C ILE A 305 -7.93 8.85 -0.48
N GLY A 306 -8.54 8.39 -1.57
CA GLY A 306 -9.98 8.53 -1.83
C GLY A 306 -10.84 7.66 -0.91
N ARG A 307 -10.59 6.34 -0.89
CA ARG A 307 -11.38 5.39 -0.07
C ARG A 307 -10.91 5.27 1.38
N GLY A 308 -9.76 5.84 1.73
CA GLY A 308 -9.19 5.74 3.08
C GLY A 308 -8.75 4.33 3.49
N TYR A 309 -8.51 3.43 2.54
CA TYR A 309 -8.09 2.07 2.87
C TYR A 309 -6.74 2.07 3.56
N GLN A 310 -6.54 1.15 4.49
CA GLN A 310 -5.19 0.84 4.98
C GLN A 310 -4.33 0.30 3.84
N SER A 311 -3.02 0.49 3.96
CA SER A 311 -2.07 -0.11 3.02
C SER A 311 -2.17 -1.64 2.99
N PRO A 312 -1.99 -2.31 1.83
CA PRO A 312 -2.15 -3.76 1.73
C PRO A 312 -1.29 -4.54 2.72
N SER A 313 -1.91 -5.36 3.55
CA SER A 313 -1.21 -6.20 4.55
C SER A 313 -1.37 -7.69 4.22
N VAL A 314 -0.64 -8.56 4.93
CA VAL A 314 -0.72 -10.02 4.68
C VAL A 314 -2.15 -10.54 4.77
N ASN A 315 -2.96 -9.96 5.67
CA ASN A 315 -4.35 -10.34 5.90
C ASN A 315 -5.35 -9.47 5.11
N PHE A 316 -4.90 -8.33 4.56
CA PHE A 316 -5.74 -7.38 3.83
C PHE A 316 -5.14 -7.08 2.45
N LYS A 317 -5.14 -8.07 1.56
CA LYS A 317 -4.60 -7.99 0.20
C LYS A 317 -5.71 -7.68 -0.81
N TYR A 318 -5.97 -6.39 -1.06
CA TYR A 318 -6.94 -5.98 -2.09
C TYR A 318 -6.31 -5.65 -3.45
N CYS A 319 -5.00 -5.40 -3.48
CA CYS A 319 -4.27 -4.92 -4.65
C CYS A 319 -4.20 -5.96 -5.79
N VAL A 320 -3.99 -7.25 -5.51
CA VAL A 320 -3.85 -8.28 -6.56
C VAL A 320 -5.11 -8.35 -7.41
N ARG A 321 -6.29 -8.44 -6.78
CA ARG A 321 -7.56 -8.53 -7.49
C ARG A 321 -7.83 -7.27 -8.31
N ARG A 322 -7.68 -6.09 -7.71
CA ARG A 322 -7.99 -4.79 -8.35
C ARG A 322 -7.01 -4.39 -9.44
N LEU A 323 -5.73 -4.52 -9.16
CA LEU A 323 -4.67 -4.00 -10.03
C LEU A 323 -4.24 -5.00 -11.11
N LYS A 324 -4.37 -6.32 -10.87
CA LYS A 324 -3.90 -7.36 -11.81
C LYS A 324 -5.01 -8.21 -12.40
N ILE A 325 -5.95 -8.71 -11.59
CA ILE A 325 -6.96 -9.68 -12.05
C ILE A 325 -8.14 -8.99 -12.76
N ASN A 326 -8.75 -7.98 -12.14
CA ASN A 326 -9.90 -7.27 -12.70
C ASN A 326 -9.60 -6.64 -14.07
N PRO A 327 -8.46 -5.95 -14.29
CA PRO A 327 -8.19 -5.29 -15.57
C PRO A 327 -8.03 -6.31 -16.70
N ALA A 328 -7.28 -7.38 -16.45
CA ALA A 328 -7.13 -8.48 -17.40
C ALA A 328 -8.48 -9.15 -17.69
N ARG A 329 -9.30 -9.38 -16.67
CA ARG A 329 -10.64 -9.96 -16.84
C ARG A 329 -11.54 -9.08 -17.72
N VAL A 330 -11.62 -7.78 -17.44
CA VAL A 330 -12.44 -6.83 -18.22
C VAL A 330 -11.95 -6.76 -19.67
N PHE A 331 -10.63 -6.74 -19.87
CA PHE A 331 -10.05 -6.81 -21.22
C PHE A 331 -10.49 -8.08 -21.95
N LEU A 332 -10.34 -9.25 -21.33
CA LEU A 332 -10.73 -10.53 -21.93
C LEU A 332 -12.23 -10.59 -22.22
N GLU A 333 -13.08 -10.12 -21.30
CA GLU A 333 -14.54 -10.06 -21.49
C GLU A 333 -14.91 -9.19 -22.70
N ASN A 334 -14.25 -8.05 -22.92
CA ASN A 334 -14.48 -7.22 -24.11
C ASN A 334 -14.07 -7.93 -25.40
N VAL A 335 -12.96 -8.68 -25.35
CA VAL A 335 -12.42 -9.43 -26.49
C VAL A 335 -13.39 -10.53 -26.95
N PHE A 336 -14.00 -11.22 -25.99
CA PHE A 336 -15.04 -12.22 -26.31
C PHE A 336 -16.20 -11.63 -27.09
N VAL A 337 -16.60 -10.40 -26.75
CA VAL A 337 -17.71 -9.71 -27.42
C VAL A 337 -17.31 -9.29 -28.83
N THR A 338 -16.05 -8.87 -29.05
CA THR A 338 -15.61 -8.33 -30.33
C THR A 338 -15.14 -9.38 -31.34
N GLU A 339 -14.43 -10.42 -30.89
CA GLU A 339 -13.70 -11.34 -31.79
C GLU A 339 -14.32 -12.74 -31.93
N GLY A 340 -15.31 -13.08 -31.08
CA GLY A 340 -15.86 -14.44 -31.01
C GLY A 340 -15.00 -15.38 -30.16
N SER A 341 -15.66 -16.28 -29.43
CA SER A 341 -15.05 -17.02 -28.32
C SER A 341 -14.38 -18.36 -28.69
N GLU A 342 -14.58 -18.82 -29.91
CA GLU A 342 -14.18 -20.18 -30.29
C GLU A 342 -12.66 -20.21 -30.54
N GLU A 343 -11.96 -21.10 -29.82
CA GLU A 343 -10.52 -21.39 -30.01
C GLU A 343 -9.51 -20.33 -29.49
N THR A 344 -9.79 -19.67 -28.36
CA THR A 344 -8.81 -18.79 -27.69
C THR A 344 -7.97 -19.51 -26.62
N CYS A 345 -6.64 -19.34 -26.64
CA CYS A 345 -5.72 -19.77 -25.57
C CYS A 345 -5.02 -18.59 -24.90
N LEU A 346 -4.98 -18.56 -23.56
CA LEU A 346 -4.09 -17.72 -22.78
C LEU A 346 -2.87 -18.51 -22.33
N VAL A 347 -1.68 -18.07 -22.73
CA VAL A 347 -0.43 -18.74 -22.41
C VAL A 347 0.27 -18.02 -21.26
N LEU A 348 0.59 -18.77 -20.20
CA LEU A 348 1.25 -18.30 -18.99
C LEU A 348 2.70 -18.77 -18.93
N GLY A 349 3.57 -18.00 -18.27
CA GLY A 349 4.92 -18.41 -17.90
C GLY A 349 4.99 -18.93 -16.46
N SER A 350 4.10 -19.85 -16.07
CA SER A 350 4.09 -20.40 -14.69
C SER A 350 4.86 -21.71 -14.60
N ARG A 351 5.61 -21.90 -13.52
CA ARG A 351 6.42 -23.11 -13.27
C ARG A 351 6.01 -23.80 -11.96
N ASP A 352 6.09 -25.12 -11.93
CA ASP A 352 5.85 -25.92 -10.73
C ASP A 352 6.94 -25.71 -9.68
N ASN A 353 8.17 -25.41 -10.13
CA ASN A 353 9.32 -25.16 -9.25
C ASN A 353 9.41 -23.71 -8.71
N GLU A 354 8.32 -22.92 -8.77
CA GLU A 354 8.28 -21.58 -8.15
C GLU A 354 8.16 -21.64 -6.61
N SER A 355 7.29 -22.53 -6.09
CA SER A 355 7.13 -22.79 -4.66
C SER A 355 6.20 -23.99 -4.42
N GLY A 356 6.27 -24.62 -3.24
CA GLY A 356 5.36 -25.71 -2.88
C GLY A 356 3.87 -25.30 -2.84
N THR A 357 3.56 -24.04 -2.55
CA THR A 357 2.18 -23.50 -2.65
C THR A 357 1.77 -23.30 -4.10
N ARG A 358 2.67 -22.83 -4.95
CA ARG A 358 2.42 -22.68 -6.39
C ARG A 358 2.18 -24.04 -7.04
N LYS A 359 3.03 -25.04 -6.79
CA LYS A 359 2.88 -26.40 -7.29
C LYS A 359 1.50 -26.97 -6.97
N ARG A 360 1.04 -26.84 -5.71
CA ARG A 360 -0.31 -27.28 -5.29
C ARG A 360 -1.42 -26.54 -6.04
N SER A 361 -1.29 -25.22 -6.21
CA SER A 361 -2.26 -24.42 -6.95
C SER A 361 -2.30 -24.77 -8.44
N LEU A 362 -1.15 -24.98 -9.07
CA LEU A 362 -1.04 -25.34 -10.49
C LEU A 362 -1.57 -26.75 -10.71
N THR A 363 -1.21 -27.72 -9.86
CA THR A 363 -1.75 -29.08 -9.92
C THR A 363 -3.27 -29.09 -9.77
N LYS A 364 -3.84 -28.26 -8.90
CA LYS A 364 -5.30 -28.13 -8.78
C LYS A 364 -5.97 -27.55 -10.04
N PHE A 365 -5.29 -26.65 -10.74
CA PHE A 365 -5.86 -25.92 -11.88
C PHE A 365 -5.65 -26.63 -13.22
N PHE A 366 -4.46 -27.22 -13.42
CA PHE A 366 -4.03 -27.88 -14.65
C PHE A 366 -4.06 -29.41 -14.56
N GLY A 367 -4.19 -30.00 -13.37
CA GLY A 367 -4.02 -31.44 -13.17
C GLY A 367 -2.60 -31.88 -13.52
N ASP A 368 -2.49 -32.95 -14.31
CA ASP A 368 -1.23 -33.46 -14.86
C ASP A 368 -0.91 -32.90 -16.26
N ASP A 369 -1.84 -32.15 -16.86
CA ASP A 369 -1.64 -31.53 -18.18
C ASP A 369 -1.00 -30.13 -18.06
N PHE A 370 -0.59 -29.55 -19.18
CA PHE A 370 -0.19 -28.14 -19.28
C PHE A 370 -1.37 -27.22 -19.62
N TYR A 371 -2.55 -27.79 -19.91
CA TYR A 371 -3.81 -27.08 -20.17
C TYR A 371 -4.75 -27.06 -18.97
N GLY A 372 -5.45 -25.95 -18.80
CA GLY A 372 -6.50 -25.74 -17.80
C GLY A 372 -7.64 -24.91 -18.37
N SER A 373 -8.80 -24.92 -17.71
CA SER A 373 -9.95 -24.08 -18.09
C SER A 373 -9.86 -22.70 -17.46
N HIS A 374 -10.16 -21.65 -18.23
CA HIS A 374 -10.23 -20.29 -17.69
C HIS A 374 -11.61 -20.02 -17.07
N PRO A 375 -11.74 -19.16 -16.03
CA PRO A 375 -13.02 -18.80 -15.45
C PRO A 375 -14.00 -18.11 -16.40
N VAL A 376 -13.49 -17.51 -17.49
CA VAL A 376 -14.32 -17.00 -18.57
C VAL A 376 -14.49 -18.12 -19.60
N SER A 377 -15.75 -18.48 -19.87
CA SER A 377 -16.14 -19.61 -20.73
C SER A 377 -15.46 -19.55 -22.10
N SER A 378 -15.08 -20.70 -22.64
CA SER A 378 -14.47 -20.87 -23.98
C SER A 378 -13.01 -20.42 -24.14
N ILE A 379 -12.34 -19.90 -23.09
CA ILE A 379 -10.87 -19.74 -23.08
C ILE A 379 -10.19 -20.93 -22.42
N ARG A 380 -9.16 -21.46 -23.07
CA ARG A 380 -8.18 -22.37 -22.43
C ARG A 380 -7.00 -21.58 -21.89
N THR A 381 -6.44 -22.04 -20.79
CA THR A 381 -5.17 -21.53 -20.25
C THR A 381 -4.10 -22.58 -20.45
N ALA A 382 -2.90 -22.20 -20.86
CA ALA A 382 -1.77 -23.11 -21.04
C ALA A 382 -0.52 -22.60 -20.31
N SER A 383 0.31 -23.51 -19.80
CA SER A 383 1.64 -23.18 -19.25
C SER A 383 2.69 -24.13 -19.82
N PRO A 384 3.26 -23.84 -21.02
CA PRO A 384 4.12 -24.79 -21.73
C PRO A 384 5.45 -25.09 -21.02
N ILE A 385 5.89 -24.17 -20.14
CA ILE A 385 7.15 -24.26 -19.39
C ILE A 385 6.98 -24.77 -17.95
N ARG A 386 5.88 -25.47 -17.65
CA ARG A 386 5.49 -25.85 -16.27
C ARG A 386 6.57 -26.64 -15.52
N ASP A 387 7.28 -27.49 -16.22
CA ASP A 387 8.37 -28.36 -15.74
C ASP A 387 9.75 -27.69 -15.71
N TRP A 388 9.87 -26.45 -16.16
CA TRP A 388 11.15 -25.75 -16.19
C TRP A 388 11.59 -25.31 -14.78
N THR A 389 12.89 -25.39 -14.57
CA THR A 389 13.61 -24.73 -13.48
C THR A 389 14.02 -23.32 -13.88
N ARG A 390 14.28 -22.46 -12.90
CA ARG A 390 14.78 -21.11 -13.17
C ARG A 390 16.16 -21.13 -13.84
N GLN A 391 17.01 -22.10 -13.49
CA GLN A 391 18.33 -22.26 -14.08
C GLN A 391 18.21 -22.51 -15.59
N GLU A 392 17.29 -23.37 -16.02
CA GLU A 392 17.03 -23.62 -17.44
C GLU A 392 16.45 -22.40 -18.16
N VAL A 393 15.54 -21.65 -17.51
CA VAL A 393 14.99 -20.40 -18.07
C VAL A 393 16.10 -19.39 -18.35
N VAL A 394 16.97 -19.15 -17.37
CA VAL A 394 18.11 -18.22 -17.50
C VAL A 394 19.08 -18.72 -18.55
N THR A 395 19.40 -20.01 -18.54
CA THR A 395 20.26 -20.66 -19.54
C THR A 395 19.72 -20.41 -20.94
N TYR A 396 18.43 -20.68 -21.18
CA TYR A 396 17.82 -20.46 -22.49
C TYR A 396 17.93 -19.00 -22.93
N LEU A 397 17.51 -18.07 -22.08
CA LEU A 397 17.53 -16.64 -22.41
C LEU A 397 18.95 -16.10 -22.64
N THR A 398 19.97 -16.72 -22.04
CA THR A 398 21.38 -16.36 -22.19
C THR A 398 21.92 -16.78 -23.56
N TYR A 399 21.69 -18.04 -23.95
CA TYR A 399 22.29 -18.59 -25.17
C TYR A 399 21.42 -18.45 -26.43
N HIS A 400 20.11 -18.29 -26.27
CA HIS A 400 19.17 -18.13 -27.39
C HIS A 400 18.78 -16.67 -27.55
N ARG A 401 19.30 -16.05 -28.62
CA ARG A 401 18.96 -14.68 -28.98
C ARG A 401 17.47 -14.59 -29.33
N ALA A 402 16.79 -13.62 -28.73
CA ALA A 402 15.40 -13.33 -29.04
C ALA A 402 15.17 -12.99 -30.54
N PRO A 403 13.99 -13.31 -31.09
CA PRO A 403 13.70 -13.14 -32.52
C PRO A 403 13.56 -11.68 -32.97
N TRP A 404 13.35 -10.73 -32.05
CA TRP A 404 13.36 -9.29 -32.37
C TRP A 404 14.79 -8.76 -32.50
N ARG A 405 15.06 -7.99 -33.57
CA ARG A 405 16.44 -7.64 -33.93
C ARG A 405 17.06 -6.53 -33.07
N LYS A 406 16.28 -5.53 -32.64
CA LYS A 406 16.75 -4.32 -31.93
C LYS A 406 15.80 -3.95 -30.79
N GLY A 407 16.35 -3.72 -29.59
CA GLY A 407 15.60 -3.38 -28.37
C GLY A 407 15.22 -4.60 -27.52
N ALA A 408 14.94 -4.37 -26.24
CA ALA A 408 14.43 -5.36 -25.27
C ALA A 408 15.20 -6.70 -25.27
N ARG A 409 16.54 -6.65 -25.22
CA ARG A 409 17.39 -7.86 -25.31
C ARG A 409 17.28 -8.70 -24.04
N ASN A 410 17.40 -10.02 -24.19
CA ASN A 410 17.45 -10.94 -23.05
C ASN A 410 18.59 -10.59 -22.08
N THR A 411 19.74 -10.15 -22.58
CA THR A 411 20.87 -9.72 -21.75
C THR A 411 20.55 -8.50 -20.88
N GLU A 412 19.75 -7.55 -21.38
CA GLU A 412 19.33 -6.37 -20.62
C GLU A 412 18.35 -6.75 -19.52
N LEU A 413 17.40 -7.64 -19.86
CA LEU A 413 16.47 -8.22 -18.89
C LEU A 413 17.22 -8.95 -17.77
N LEU A 414 18.10 -9.89 -18.11
CA LEU A 414 18.88 -10.66 -17.12
C LEU A 414 19.76 -9.74 -16.27
N SER A 415 20.38 -8.72 -16.86
CA SER A 415 21.18 -7.73 -16.12
C SER A 415 20.35 -6.96 -15.09
N PHE A 416 19.13 -6.52 -15.45
CA PHE A 416 18.24 -5.84 -14.50
C PHE A 416 17.85 -6.77 -13.33
N TYR A 417 17.46 -8.00 -13.65
CA TYR A 417 17.07 -8.99 -12.63
C TYR A 417 18.23 -9.40 -11.73
N SER A 418 19.46 -9.43 -12.24
CA SER A 418 20.66 -9.61 -11.42
C SER A 418 20.93 -8.43 -10.49
N GLY A 419 20.86 -7.20 -10.99
CA GLY A 419 21.12 -6.01 -10.20
C GLY A 419 20.24 -5.94 -8.96
N ALA A 420 18.96 -6.30 -9.10
CA ALA A 420 18.06 -6.33 -7.95
C ALA A 420 18.25 -7.54 -7.03
N ALA A 421 18.85 -8.64 -7.51
CA ALA A 421 19.26 -9.74 -6.64
C ALA A 421 20.43 -9.35 -5.71
N GLY A 422 21.21 -8.33 -6.09
CA GLY A 422 22.28 -7.76 -5.25
C GLY A 422 23.63 -8.48 -5.36
N THR A 423 23.89 -9.12 -6.50
CA THR A 423 25.09 -9.92 -6.76
C THR A 423 25.84 -9.36 -7.97
N GLU A 424 27.17 -9.39 -7.92
CA GLU A 424 28.06 -8.81 -8.94
C GLU A 424 28.10 -9.61 -10.26
N CYS A 425 27.75 -10.91 -10.25
CA CYS A 425 27.70 -11.75 -11.45
C CYS A 425 26.28 -11.81 -12.04
N PRO A 426 26.04 -11.24 -13.26
CA PRO A 426 24.72 -11.17 -13.90
C PRO A 426 23.97 -12.51 -14.04
N LEU A 427 24.73 -13.58 -14.25
CA LEU A 427 24.20 -14.88 -14.65
C LEU A 427 23.90 -15.77 -13.44
N GLY A 428 24.83 -15.88 -12.49
CA GLY A 428 24.59 -16.66 -11.27
C GLY A 428 23.45 -16.09 -10.43
N ALA A 429 23.34 -14.76 -10.35
CA ALA A 429 22.26 -14.03 -9.69
C ALA A 429 20.85 -14.43 -10.12
N ALA A 430 20.70 -14.62 -11.43
CA ALA A 430 19.43 -14.95 -12.04
C ALA A 430 19.03 -16.40 -11.72
N VAL A 431 19.96 -17.26 -11.31
CA VAL A 431 19.74 -18.68 -10.94
C VAL A 431 19.38 -18.86 -9.46
N VAL A 432 20.04 -18.16 -8.52
CA VAL A 432 19.98 -18.43 -7.05
C VAL A 432 18.59 -18.25 -6.40
N ASN A 433 17.65 -17.58 -7.07
CA ASN A 433 16.61 -16.85 -6.37
C ASN A 433 15.28 -17.59 -6.13
N ASP A 434 15.22 -18.92 -6.35
CA ASP A 434 13.94 -19.65 -6.21
C ASP A 434 13.57 -19.95 -4.75
N ASN A 435 14.52 -20.09 -3.83
CA ASN A 435 14.20 -20.82 -2.61
C ASN A 435 13.51 -20.02 -1.48
N ASP A 436 13.57 -18.69 -1.39
CA ASP A 436 12.89 -17.95 -0.29
C ASP A 436 11.93 -16.83 -0.72
N ALA A 437 11.72 -16.55 -2.02
CA ALA A 437 11.32 -15.21 -2.42
C ALA A 437 10.42 -15.03 -3.64
N ILE A 438 9.59 -16.02 -3.95
CA ILE A 438 8.55 -15.85 -4.96
C ILE A 438 7.23 -16.32 -4.36
N MET A 439 6.58 -15.44 -3.61
CA MET A 439 5.13 -15.50 -3.45
C MET A 439 4.58 -14.31 -4.22
N ALA A 440 3.71 -14.61 -5.18
CA ALA A 440 2.78 -13.62 -5.73
C ALA A 440 2.14 -12.85 -4.56
N CYS A 441 2.67 -11.66 -4.28
CA CYS A 441 2.38 -10.83 -3.11
C CYS A 441 2.50 -11.55 -1.73
N GLY A 442 3.71 -11.79 -1.20
CA GLY A 442 3.90 -12.08 0.24
C GLY A 442 5.30 -12.47 0.75
N LYS A 443 5.66 -11.98 1.94
CA LYS A 443 6.92 -12.12 2.74
C LYS A 443 8.27 -11.79 2.07
N ASN A 444 8.48 -12.14 0.81
CA ASN A 444 9.76 -11.93 0.12
C ASN A 444 9.56 -11.61 -1.38
N SER A 445 8.56 -10.81 -1.76
CA SER A 445 8.35 -10.41 -3.17
C SER A 445 9.50 -9.49 -3.64
N ARG A 446 10.53 -10.08 -4.26
CA ARG A 446 11.83 -9.46 -4.60
C ARG A 446 11.86 -8.61 -5.89
N MET A 447 10.73 -8.15 -6.43
CA MET A 447 10.67 -7.23 -7.59
C MET A 447 9.31 -6.53 -7.72
N GLY A 448 8.51 -6.54 -6.65
CA GLY A 448 7.13 -6.07 -6.72
C GLY A 448 7.04 -4.55 -6.73
N CYS A 449 5.88 -4.05 -7.16
CA CYS A 449 5.41 -2.67 -7.11
C CYS A 449 6.18 -1.76 -6.12
N TYR A 450 6.61 -0.57 -6.54
CA TYR A 450 7.41 0.34 -5.71
C TYR A 450 6.73 0.71 -4.39
N LEU A 451 5.39 0.62 -4.31
CA LEU A 451 4.57 0.92 -3.14
C LEU A 451 4.13 -0.33 -2.34
N CYS A 452 4.69 -1.51 -2.59
CA CYS A 452 4.24 -2.74 -1.93
C CYS A 452 4.56 -2.76 -0.42
N THR A 453 3.56 -2.81 0.45
CA THR A 453 3.77 -2.75 1.91
C THR A 453 3.80 -4.12 2.62
N LEU A 454 3.65 -5.22 1.87
CA LEU A 454 3.57 -6.59 2.41
C LEU A 454 4.87 -7.17 2.99
N GLY A 455 6.02 -6.57 2.68
CA GLY A 455 7.34 -7.07 3.09
C GLY A 455 8.41 -5.98 2.99
N ASN A 456 9.63 -6.30 3.40
CA ASN A 456 10.79 -5.43 3.19
C ASN A 456 11.41 -5.77 1.84
N ASP A 457 11.63 -4.75 1.00
CA ASP A 457 12.12 -4.95 -0.35
C ASP A 457 13.62 -4.75 -0.44
N LYS A 458 14.33 -5.87 -0.38
CA LYS A 458 15.77 -5.93 -0.60
C LYS A 458 16.15 -5.57 -2.03
N SER A 459 15.27 -5.82 -3.00
CA SER A 459 15.57 -5.64 -4.42
C SER A 459 15.70 -4.19 -4.80
N MET A 460 14.76 -3.36 -4.33
CA MET A 460 14.84 -1.91 -4.50
C MET A 460 16.11 -1.36 -3.84
N GLY A 461 16.44 -1.81 -2.62
CA GLY A 461 17.67 -1.42 -1.94
C GLY A 461 18.95 -1.80 -2.70
N ASN A 462 18.96 -2.97 -3.35
CA ASN A 462 20.09 -3.40 -4.20
C ASN A 462 20.18 -2.56 -5.47
N LEU A 463 19.06 -2.29 -6.13
CA LEU A 463 19.01 -1.42 -7.31
C LEU A 463 19.50 -0.01 -6.99
N ILE A 464 19.09 0.57 -5.85
CA ILE A 464 19.53 1.89 -5.40
C ILE A 464 21.04 1.95 -5.17
N LYS A 465 21.60 0.93 -4.50
CA LYS A 465 23.05 0.85 -4.24
C LYS A 465 23.88 0.60 -5.50
N GLY A 466 23.29 -0.08 -6.48
CA GLY A 466 23.96 -0.48 -7.70
C GLY A 466 23.69 0.45 -8.88
N THR A 467 22.56 0.23 -9.56
CA THR A 467 22.32 0.72 -10.92
C THR A 467 21.29 1.84 -11.05
N HIS A 468 20.46 2.08 -10.03
CA HIS A 468 19.31 3.00 -10.08
C HIS A 468 19.18 3.83 -8.78
N PRO A 469 20.17 4.68 -8.42
CA PRO A 469 20.12 5.52 -7.23
C PRO A 469 18.89 6.45 -7.19
N GLU A 470 18.32 6.81 -8.35
CA GLU A 470 17.11 7.61 -8.47
C GLU A 470 15.86 6.93 -7.89
N TYR A 471 15.90 5.62 -7.62
CA TYR A 471 14.78 4.89 -7.02
C TYR A 471 14.62 5.11 -5.50
N GLU A 472 15.59 5.78 -4.86
CA GLU A 472 15.56 6.10 -3.43
C GLU A 472 14.26 6.82 -3.03
N LYS A 473 13.76 7.70 -3.90
CA LYS A 473 12.49 8.42 -3.63
C LYS A 473 11.32 7.47 -3.41
N TYR A 474 11.20 6.42 -4.21
CA TYR A 474 10.12 5.44 -4.08
C TYR A 474 10.30 4.57 -2.83
N TYR A 475 11.54 4.21 -2.51
CA TYR A 475 11.86 3.43 -1.31
C TYR A 475 11.49 4.18 -0.03
N ARG A 476 11.88 5.47 0.08
CA ARG A 476 11.49 6.34 1.19
C ARG A 476 9.98 6.54 1.27
N PHE A 477 9.34 6.83 0.13
CA PHE A 477 7.89 7.03 0.08
C PHE A 477 7.12 5.80 0.57
N ARG A 478 7.54 4.61 0.13
CA ARG A 478 6.98 3.35 0.61
C ARG A 478 7.16 3.15 2.11
N SER A 479 8.32 3.47 2.68
CA SER A 479 8.55 3.36 4.13
C SER A 479 7.56 4.23 4.89
N ILE A 480 7.37 5.48 4.45
CA ILE A 480 6.42 6.42 5.03
C ILE A 480 5.00 5.83 4.97
N VAL A 481 4.54 5.45 3.77
CA VAL A 481 3.19 4.89 3.57
C VAL A 481 2.98 3.61 4.39
N LYS A 482 3.96 2.71 4.43
CA LYS A 482 3.87 1.49 5.23
C LYS A 482 3.66 1.80 6.71
N ASN A 483 4.44 2.71 7.27
CA ASN A 483 4.40 3.03 8.68
C ASN A 483 3.10 3.74 9.06
N ILE A 484 2.79 4.85 8.39
CA ILE A 484 1.60 5.65 8.75
C ILE A 484 0.27 4.97 8.41
N ALA A 485 0.25 4.06 7.42
CA ALA A 485 -0.96 3.37 6.97
C ALA A 485 -1.11 1.92 7.45
N GLN A 486 -0.17 1.39 8.25
CA GLN A 486 -0.28 0.05 8.87
C GLN A 486 0.08 -0.01 10.34
N ASP A 487 0.99 0.84 10.81
CA ASP A 487 1.43 0.88 12.21
C ASP A 487 0.60 1.92 12.97
N ILE A 488 -0.28 1.43 13.84
CA ILE A 488 -1.17 2.27 14.65
C ILE A 488 -0.40 3.22 15.57
N ARG A 489 0.90 2.97 15.82
CA ARG A 489 1.71 3.83 16.69
C ARG A 489 2.00 5.21 16.13
N TYR A 490 1.86 5.40 14.82
CA TYR A 490 1.89 6.74 14.20
C TYR A 490 0.51 7.41 14.20
N GLY A 491 -0.52 6.70 14.66
CA GLY A 491 -1.87 7.21 14.80
C GLY A 491 -2.56 7.60 13.49
N GLY A 492 -2.04 7.17 12.35
CA GLY A 492 -2.64 7.47 11.05
C GLY A 492 -3.96 6.73 10.76
N ILE A 493 -4.37 5.84 11.67
CA ILE A 493 -5.52 4.95 11.51
C ILE A 493 -6.56 5.23 12.58
N VAL A 494 -7.83 5.28 12.18
CA VAL A 494 -8.95 5.49 13.10
C VAL A 494 -9.08 4.31 14.06
N GLY A 495 -9.32 4.57 15.35
CA GLY A 495 -9.53 3.55 16.39
C GLY A 495 -10.85 2.77 16.28
N MET A 496 -11.59 2.95 15.20
CA MET A 496 -12.95 2.47 15.02
C MET A 496 -13.13 1.96 13.60
N GLN A 497 -13.61 0.72 13.47
CA GLN A 497 -13.74 0.06 12.18
C GLN A 497 -15.06 0.39 11.50
N ARG A 498 -14.99 0.79 10.23
CA ARG A 498 -16.17 0.89 9.38
C ARG A 498 -16.66 -0.49 8.93
N LYS A 499 -17.97 -0.72 9.02
CA LYS A 499 -18.66 -1.92 8.53
C LYS A 499 -19.62 -1.60 7.39
N GLY A 500 -19.27 -1.99 6.17
CA GLY A 500 -20.14 -1.79 5.02
C GLY A 500 -20.45 -0.29 4.76
N GLY A 501 -21.44 -0.04 3.91
CA GLY A 501 -21.81 1.31 3.47
C GLY A 501 -20.84 1.88 2.43
N SER A 502 -21.22 1.83 1.16
CA SER A 502 -20.66 2.75 0.16
C SER A 502 -21.46 4.05 0.20
N ALA A 503 -20.86 5.16 -0.24
CA ALA A 503 -21.58 6.42 -0.47
C ALA A 503 -22.83 6.23 -1.37
N ALA A 504 -22.89 5.14 -2.14
CA ALA A 504 -24.04 4.78 -2.98
C ALA A 504 -25.25 4.22 -2.22
N SER A 505 -25.14 3.87 -0.93
CA SER A 505 -26.23 3.19 -0.20
C SER A 505 -27.22 4.13 0.50
N MET A 506 -26.94 5.44 0.59
CA MET A 506 -27.73 6.45 1.35
C MET A 506 -28.08 6.06 2.80
N LEU A 507 -27.47 5.00 3.34
CA LEU A 507 -27.67 4.52 4.71
C LEU A 507 -26.56 5.06 5.61
N PRO A 508 -26.84 5.26 6.92
CA PRO A 508 -25.83 5.65 7.90
C PRO A 508 -24.62 4.70 7.88
N ALA A 509 -23.41 5.25 8.04
CA ALA A 509 -22.20 4.45 8.10
C ALA A 509 -22.19 3.63 9.39
N LYS A 510 -22.08 2.30 9.28
CA LYS A 510 -21.97 1.45 10.48
C LYS A 510 -20.53 1.47 10.98
N ILE A 511 -20.36 1.74 12.26
CA ILE A 511 -19.04 1.77 12.92
C ILE A 511 -19.06 0.74 14.04
N GLY A 512 -17.97 0.00 14.18
CA GLY A 512 -17.80 -0.97 15.24
C GLY A 512 -16.36 -1.01 15.73
N ARG A 513 -16.12 -1.91 16.67
CA ARG A 513 -14.80 -2.17 17.23
C ARG A 513 -13.83 -2.68 16.17
N GLY A 514 -12.58 -2.25 16.29
CA GLY A 514 -11.48 -2.74 15.46
C GLY A 514 -10.63 -1.60 14.91
N ILE A 515 -9.76 -1.95 13.97
CA ILE A 515 -8.86 -1.00 13.34
C ILE A 515 -9.54 -0.43 12.09
N GLY A 516 -9.65 0.90 12.02
CA GLY A 516 -10.42 1.62 11.02
C GLY A 516 -9.66 2.05 9.77
N ASP A 517 -10.23 3.04 9.10
CA ASP A 517 -9.69 3.64 7.88
C ASP A 517 -8.58 4.65 8.21
N LEU A 518 -7.89 5.14 7.18
CA LEU A 518 -6.93 6.23 7.33
C LEU A 518 -7.62 7.55 7.67
N THR A 519 -7.05 8.30 8.62
CA THR A 519 -7.52 9.65 8.95
C THR A 519 -7.24 10.64 7.82
N ILE A 520 -7.99 11.74 7.73
CA ILE A 520 -7.71 12.83 6.78
C ILE A 520 -6.30 13.40 7.01
N ASP A 521 -5.88 13.50 8.26
CA ASP A 521 -4.53 13.94 8.63
C ASP A 521 -3.43 13.02 8.05
N CYS A 522 -3.57 11.71 8.22
CA CYS A 522 -2.63 10.74 7.67
C CYS A 522 -2.55 10.80 6.14
N ARG A 523 -3.71 10.91 5.48
CA ARG A 523 -3.76 11.09 4.02
C ARG A 523 -3.08 12.39 3.60
N THR A 524 -3.26 13.47 4.35
CA THR A 524 -2.53 14.74 4.14
C THR A 524 -1.03 14.53 4.24
N HIS A 525 -0.56 13.80 5.24
CA HIS A 525 0.87 13.50 5.41
C HIS A 525 1.43 12.65 4.26
N ILE A 526 0.67 11.66 3.76
CA ILE A 526 1.04 10.89 2.55
C ILE A 526 1.20 11.82 1.34
N LEU A 527 0.26 12.74 1.13
CA LEU A 527 0.29 13.69 0.01
C LEU A 527 1.47 14.67 0.12
N GLN A 528 1.76 15.16 1.32
CA GLN A 528 2.93 16.00 1.59
C GLN A 528 4.24 15.26 1.33
N ALA A 529 4.35 14.00 1.77
CA ALA A 529 5.50 13.15 1.51
C ALA A 529 5.67 12.87 0.01
N MET A 530 4.56 12.61 -0.69
CA MET A 530 4.54 12.43 -2.15
C MET A 530 5.07 13.66 -2.88
N LYS A 531 4.63 14.87 -2.49
CA LYS A 531 5.12 16.13 -3.07
C LYS A 531 6.60 16.33 -2.77
N ARG A 532 7.02 16.13 -1.51
CA ARG A 532 8.41 16.30 -1.05
C ARG A 532 9.37 15.37 -1.81
N LEU A 533 8.97 14.12 -2.00
CA LEU A 533 9.77 13.10 -2.68
C LEU A 533 9.57 13.08 -4.21
N GLN A 534 8.73 13.97 -4.75
CA GLN A 534 8.46 14.07 -6.19
C GLN A 534 8.00 12.72 -6.78
N ILE A 535 7.07 12.07 -6.09
CA ILE A 535 6.40 10.87 -6.61
C ILE A 535 5.32 11.30 -7.59
N GLU A 536 5.37 10.74 -8.78
CA GLU A 536 4.43 11.04 -9.85
C GLU A 536 3.07 10.41 -9.55
N TRP A 537 2.00 11.17 -9.77
CA TRP A 537 0.63 10.70 -9.66
C TRP A 537 -0.22 11.33 -10.77
N ARG A 538 -1.05 10.52 -11.44
CA ARG A 538 -1.82 10.97 -12.60
C ARG A 538 -2.85 12.01 -12.17
N GLU A 539 -2.99 13.09 -12.94
CA GLU A 539 -3.92 14.17 -12.61
C GLU A 539 -5.37 13.67 -12.50
N SER A 540 -5.79 12.76 -13.39
CA SER A 540 -7.12 12.17 -13.31
C SER A 540 -7.35 11.37 -12.01
N GLU A 541 -6.34 10.63 -11.54
CA GLU A 541 -6.40 9.92 -10.25
C GLU A 541 -6.43 10.88 -9.06
N ILE A 542 -5.70 12.00 -9.13
CA ILE A 542 -5.75 13.05 -8.10
C ILE A 542 -7.18 13.58 -7.97
N LEU A 543 -7.82 13.91 -9.09
CA LEU A 543 -9.19 14.43 -9.13
C LEU A 543 -10.19 13.37 -8.66
N THR A 544 -10.08 12.14 -9.14
CA THR A 544 -10.92 11.01 -8.70
C THR A 544 -10.78 10.77 -7.19
N ALA A 545 -9.56 10.76 -6.65
CA ALA A 545 -9.36 10.61 -5.21
C ALA A 545 -9.99 11.76 -4.41
N TYR A 546 -9.83 13.01 -4.87
CA TYR A 546 -10.41 14.18 -4.22
C TYR A 546 -11.95 14.11 -4.19
N HIS A 547 -12.57 13.79 -5.31
CA HIS A 547 -14.01 13.57 -5.40
C HIS A 547 -14.50 12.49 -4.43
N MET A 548 -13.79 11.38 -4.35
CA MET A 548 -14.13 10.29 -3.44
C MET A 548 -13.99 10.70 -1.98
N VAL A 549 -13.02 11.55 -1.64
CA VAL A 549 -12.92 12.14 -0.30
C VAL A 549 -14.12 13.02 0.00
N GLN A 550 -14.52 13.92 -0.91
CA GLN A 550 -15.70 14.77 -0.69
C GLN A 550 -16.99 13.97 -0.57
N GLN A 551 -17.23 13.00 -1.45
CA GLN A 551 -18.43 12.15 -1.44
C GLN A 551 -18.54 11.28 -0.19
N ARG A 552 -17.41 10.96 0.43
CA ARG A 552 -17.34 10.09 1.58
C ARG A 552 -17.30 10.86 2.89
N GLU A 553 -16.33 11.73 3.03
CA GLU A 553 -16.00 12.37 4.28
C GLU A 553 -16.97 13.55 4.52
N SER A 554 -17.26 14.39 3.51
CA SER A 554 -18.22 15.50 3.68
C SER A 554 -19.64 15.02 3.97
N VAL A 555 -20.10 13.94 3.30
CA VAL A 555 -21.43 13.35 3.52
C VAL A 555 -21.57 12.76 4.93
N GLU A 556 -20.47 12.23 5.48
CA GLU A 556 -20.42 11.70 6.84
C GLU A 556 -20.19 12.79 7.91
N GLY A 557 -20.13 14.07 7.49
CA GLY A 557 -19.93 15.20 8.38
C GLY A 557 -18.48 15.41 8.82
N PHE A 558 -17.51 14.87 8.10
CA PHE A 558 -16.08 15.14 8.34
C PHE A 558 -15.63 16.38 7.59
N PRO A 559 -15.04 17.37 8.29
CA PRO A 559 -14.40 18.48 7.59
C PRO A 559 -13.18 17.96 6.83
N VAL A 560 -13.21 18.12 5.51
CA VAL A 560 -12.01 18.01 4.68
C VAL A 560 -11.18 19.27 4.93
N THR A 561 -10.11 19.14 5.71
CA THR A 561 -9.32 20.28 6.19
C THR A 561 -8.65 21.04 5.05
N GLN A 562 -8.38 22.34 5.28
CA GLN A 562 -7.64 23.13 4.30
C GLN A 562 -6.25 22.55 4.02
N ARG A 563 -5.59 21.99 5.03
CA ARG A 563 -4.28 21.36 4.88
C ARG A 563 -4.34 20.17 3.92
N PHE A 564 -5.40 19.36 3.97
CA PHE A 564 -5.61 18.28 3.01
C PHE A 564 -5.76 18.83 1.59
N ARG A 565 -6.61 19.85 1.41
CA ARG A 565 -6.83 20.53 0.12
C ARG A 565 -5.52 21.08 -0.45
N ASP A 566 -4.75 21.79 0.36
CA ASP A 566 -3.46 22.34 -0.04
C ASP A 566 -2.48 21.24 -0.43
N ALA A 567 -2.43 20.13 0.32
CA ALA A 567 -1.54 19.01 0.03
C ALA A 567 -1.90 18.29 -1.27
N ILE A 568 -3.20 18.04 -1.54
CA ILE A 568 -3.63 17.36 -2.76
C ILE A 568 -3.48 18.26 -3.99
N TYR A 569 -3.84 19.55 -3.89
CA TYR A 569 -3.68 20.50 -4.99
C TYR A 569 -2.21 20.83 -5.29
N ALA A 570 -1.32 20.74 -4.30
CA ALA A 570 0.12 20.92 -4.54
C ALA A 570 0.71 19.89 -5.52
N LEU A 571 0.04 18.76 -5.73
CA LEU A 571 0.46 17.71 -6.66
C LEU A 571 0.04 18.00 -8.10
N LEU A 572 -0.95 18.87 -8.31
CA LEU A 572 -1.32 19.34 -9.65
C LEU A 572 -0.28 20.36 -10.12
N ASN A 573 0.33 20.15 -11.29
CA ASN A 573 1.33 21.06 -11.86
C ASN A 573 0.68 22.29 -12.50
N LEU A 574 -0.14 23.01 -11.74
CA LEU A 574 -0.90 24.16 -12.22
C LEU A 574 -0.18 25.47 -11.92
N LYS A 575 0.09 26.25 -12.96
CA LYS A 575 0.64 27.61 -12.83
C LYS A 575 -0.43 28.54 -12.23
N ARG A 576 -0.34 28.84 -10.94
CA ARG A 576 -1.19 29.85 -10.29
C ARG A 576 -0.89 31.23 -10.89
N SER A 577 -1.85 31.84 -11.59
CA SER A 577 -1.73 33.25 -11.98
C SER A 577 -1.88 34.16 -10.76
N GLY A 578 -1.21 35.31 -10.74
CA GLY A 578 -1.19 36.23 -9.58
C GLY A 578 -2.58 36.71 -9.13
N PHE A 579 -3.55 36.72 -10.04
CA PHE A 579 -4.93 37.16 -9.78
C PHE A 579 -5.75 36.10 -9.01
N GLN A 580 -5.50 34.81 -9.23
CA GLN A 580 -6.14 33.70 -8.50
C GLN A 580 -5.70 33.61 -7.03
N ARG A 581 -4.55 34.19 -6.67
CA ARG A 581 -4.01 34.17 -5.30
C ARG A 581 -4.70 35.17 -4.36
N LEU A 582 -5.34 36.20 -4.90
CA LEU A 582 -5.84 37.35 -4.13
C LEU A 582 -7.34 37.27 -3.78
N LEU A 583 -8.11 36.47 -4.52
CA LEU A 583 -9.59 36.42 -4.42
C LEU A 583 -10.14 35.11 -3.83
N CYS A 584 -9.33 34.07 -3.64
CA CYS A 584 -9.80 32.76 -3.19
C CYS A 584 -9.61 32.58 -1.68
N ASN A 585 -10.71 32.69 -0.92
CA ASN A 585 -10.85 32.17 0.44
C ASN A 585 -10.70 30.62 0.39
N PRO A 586 -10.24 29.91 1.43
CA PRO A 586 -9.84 28.49 1.33
C PRO A 586 -10.95 27.48 0.96
N VAL A 587 -12.23 27.90 0.98
CA VAL A 587 -13.38 27.11 0.53
C VAL A 587 -13.52 27.04 -1.00
N PHE A 588 -12.75 27.83 -1.76
CA PHE A 588 -12.89 27.91 -3.21
C PHE A 588 -12.20 26.76 -3.94
N ASP A 589 -12.86 26.20 -4.97
CA ASP A 589 -12.22 25.62 -6.18
C ASP A 589 -11.47 26.76 -6.90
N PRO A 590 -10.20 27.02 -6.60
CA PRO A 590 -9.52 28.22 -7.10
C PRO A 590 -9.16 28.06 -8.59
N TYR A 591 -9.45 26.90 -9.17
CA TYR A 591 -8.90 26.41 -10.42
C TYR A 591 -9.98 25.97 -11.43
N GLY A 592 -11.25 26.16 -11.10
CA GLY A 592 -12.37 25.90 -12.02
C GLY A 592 -12.45 24.43 -12.45
N THR A 593 -12.02 23.52 -11.57
CA THR A 593 -12.05 22.06 -11.81
C THR A 593 -13.48 21.52 -11.85
N GLY A 594 -14.46 22.29 -11.37
CA GLY A 594 -15.87 21.92 -11.34
C GLY A 594 -16.24 21.05 -10.14
N ILE A 595 -15.34 20.95 -9.15
CA ILE A 595 -15.43 19.98 -8.05
C ILE A 595 -15.89 20.63 -6.73
N ASP A 596 -15.63 21.93 -6.56
CA ASP A 596 -16.28 22.79 -5.56
C ASP A 596 -16.98 23.93 -6.32
N GLN A 597 -18.09 23.62 -6.99
CA GLN A 597 -18.90 24.65 -7.65
C GLN A 597 -19.75 25.41 -6.63
N PHE A 598 -19.81 26.72 -6.86
CA PHE A 598 -20.63 27.68 -6.14
C PHE A 598 -22.10 27.23 -6.08
N THR A 599 -22.61 26.89 -4.91
CA THR A 599 -24.04 26.64 -4.75
C THR A 599 -24.79 27.98 -4.73
N SER A 600 -26.09 27.96 -5.01
CA SER A 600 -26.96 29.14 -4.85
C SER A 600 -27.00 29.64 -3.40
N GLU A 601 -26.71 28.77 -2.42
CA GLU A 601 -26.61 29.12 -1.01
C GLU A 601 -25.31 29.88 -0.71
N ASP A 602 -24.17 29.47 -1.30
CA ASP A 602 -22.89 30.19 -1.20
C ASP A 602 -23.00 31.62 -1.74
N ALA A 603 -23.75 31.79 -2.84
CA ALA A 603 -24.07 33.11 -3.40
C ALA A 603 -24.82 34.01 -2.42
N ALA A 604 -25.80 33.44 -1.71
CA ALA A 604 -26.61 34.15 -0.73
C ALA A 604 -25.80 34.51 0.53
N ILE A 605 -24.91 33.63 0.97
CA ILE A 605 -24.01 33.86 2.12
C ILE A 605 -23.00 34.97 1.79
N ILE A 606 -22.41 34.95 0.60
CA ILE A 606 -21.49 35.99 0.16
C ILE A 606 -22.21 37.33 0.01
N GLN A 607 -23.43 37.36 -0.51
CA GLN A 607 -24.25 38.58 -0.53
C GLN A 607 -24.54 39.12 0.87
N ARG A 608 -24.84 38.24 1.84
CA ARG A 608 -25.02 38.65 3.26
C ARG A 608 -23.74 39.25 3.83
N ILE A 609 -22.59 38.59 3.65
CA ILE A 609 -21.29 39.08 4.16
C ILE A 609 -20.90 40.41 3.48
N MET A 610 -21.14 40.54 2.18
CA MET A 610 -20.90 41.79 1.43
C MET A 610 -21.81 42.92 1.92
N ALA A 611 -23.08 42.64 2.21
CA ALA A 611 -24.02 43.60 2.77
C ALA A 611 -23.60 44.03 4.19
N ASP A 612 -23.12 43.08 5.01
CA ASP A 612 -22.65 43.33 6.38
C ASP A 612 -21.34 44.15 6.41
N LYS A 613 -20.44 43.91 5.45
CA LYS A 613 -19.25 44.76 5.25
C LYS A 613 -19.65 46.17 4.83
N LYS A 614 -20.62 46.31 3.92
CA LYS A 614 -21.09 47.62 3.44
C LYS A 614 -21.78 48.40 4.56
N SER A 615 -22.53 47.73 5.44
CA SER A 615 -23.15 48.36 6.62
C SER A 615 -22.08 48.84 7.62
N LYS A 616 -21.07 48.02 7.91
CA LYS A 616 -19.94 48.37 8.79
C LYS A 616 -19.09 49.53 8.24
N LEU A 617 -18.88 49.59 6.92
CA LEU A 617 -18.18 50.71 6.28
C LEU A 617 -19.03 51.99 6.24
N SER A 618 -20.36 51.90 6.21
CA SER A 618 -21.23 53.07 6.29
C SER A 618 -21.43 53.59 7.72
N SER A 619 -21.18 52.79 8.75
CA SER A 619 -21.18 53.23 10.16
C SER A 619 -19.84 53.81 10.64
N LEU A 620 -18.82 53.77 9.77
CA LEU A 620 -17.48 54.33 9.99
C LEU A 620 -17.23 55.63 9.19
N LYS A 621 -18.27 56.17 8.55
CA LYS A 621 -18.35 57.52 7.99
C LYS A 621 -19.49 58.25 8.69
#